data_AF-A0AAU8NL34-F1
#
_entry.id   AF-A0AAU8NL34-F1
#
_cell.length_a   1.000
_cell.length_b   1.000
_cell.length_c   1.000
_cell.angle_alpha   90.00
_cell.angle_beta   90.00
_cell.angle_gamma   90.00
#
_symmetry.space_group_name_H-M   'P 1'
#
loop_
_entity.id
_entity.type
_entity.pdbx_description
1 polymer ?
#
loop_
_entity_poly.entity_id
_entity_poly.type
_entity_poly.pdbx_seq_one_letter_code
_entity_poly.pdbx_strand_id
1 'polypeptide(L)'
;MDYEMHEEEILDLLEFVSLEKRAKVKKYRFIKDAQRTLLGDVLARYLICHKTGVVNTGLCFENNAYGKPQLITPPFVHFNISHSGEWVVAAVSSYPVGIDVEEIKEAPLVISNRFFSKDERLTLFKESKHCQNEAFYYLWTLKESYIKAEGKGLFMKLDTFTVGLGVTHINGMELLNERLDERHVLGLCSAQGQVKHIEKSGLRMFIEKAKKNLG
;
A
#
# COMPACT_ATOMS: atom_id res chain seq x y z
N MET A 1 -21.48 7.78 10.65
CA MET A 1 -21.21 6.95 9.45
C MET A 1 -20.11 6.00 9.86
N ASP A 2 -20.49 4.75 10.11
CA ASP A 2 -19.65 3.73 10.75
C ASP A 2 -18.62 3.18 9.76
N TYR A 3 -17.40 3.72 9.83
CA TYR A 3 -16.23 3.20 9.11
C TYR A 3 -15.53 2.07 9.88
N GLU A 4 -16.04 1.70 11.05
CA GLU A 4 -15.45 0.68 11.91
C GLU A 4 -16.09 -0.70 11.69
N MET A 5 -15.24 -1.72 11.68
CA MET A 5 -15.71 -3.10 11.69
C MET A 5 -16.33 -3.44 13.05
N HIS A 6 -17.45 -4.15 13.02
CA HIS A 6 -18.04 -4.76 14.19
C HIS A 6 -17.18 -5.94 14.67
N GLU A 7 -17.26 -6.26 15.95
CA GLU A 7 -16.47 -7.33 16.57
C GLU A 7 -16.64 -8.68 15.86
N GLU A 8 -17.88 -9.02 15.48
CA GLU A 8 -18.19 -10.24 14.74
C GLU A 8 -17.48 -10.28 13.38
N GLU A 9 -17.44 -9.18 12.65
CA GLU A 9 -16.70 -9.11 11.38
C GLU A 9 -15.20 -9.26 11.57
N ILE A 10 -14.65 -8.74 12.67
CA ILE A 10 -13.23 -8.92 13.00
C ILE A 10 -12.95 -10.40 13.25
N LEU A 11 -13.80 -11.08 14.02
CA LEU A 11 -13.66 -12.51 14.32
C LEU A 11 -13.73 -13.34 13.03
N ASP A 12 -14.69 -13.07 12.15
CA ASP A 12 -14.80 -13.76 10.87
C ASP A 12 -13.57 -13.54 9.98
N LEU A 13 -13.11 -12.29 9.86
CA LEU A 13 -11.95 -11.99 9.02
C LEU A 13 -10.63 -12.55 9.59
N LEU A 14 -10.53 -12.71 10.92
CA LEU A 14 -9.38 -13.36 11.53
C LEU A 14 -9.23 -14.81 11.08
N GLU A 15 -10.32 -15.48 10.69
CA GLU A 15 -10.25 -16.86 10.19
C GLU A 15 -9.51 -16.99 8.86
N PHE A 16 -9.50 -15.94 8.04
CA PHE A 16 -8.86 -15.96 6.72
C PHE A 16 -7.35 -15.68 6.72
N VAL A 17 -6.78 -15.25 7.85
CA VAL A 17 -5.37 -14.85 7.95
C VAL A 17 -4.55 -15.84 8.79
N SER A 18 -3.22 -15.80 8.62
CA SER A 18 -2.30 -16.68 9.34
C SER A 18 -2.36 -16.47 10.86
N LEU A 19 -2.00 -17.51 11.63
CA LEU A 19 -1.93 -17.42 13.10
C LEU A 19 -1.00 -16.29 13.58
N GLU A 20 0.10 -16.08 12.86
CA GLU A 20 1.04 -14.96 13.10
C GLU A 20 0.36 -13.60 12.91
N LYS A 21 -0.46 -13.47 11.85
CA LYS A 21 -1.25 -12.25 11.62
C LYS A 21 -2.28 -12.06 12.72
N ARG A 22 -3.02 -13.10 13.12
CA ARG A 22 -3.99 -13.05 14.22
C ARG A 22 -3.30 -12.56 15.51
N ALA A 23 -2.13 -13.09 15.83
CA ALA A 23 -1.34 -12.68 16.99
C ALA A 23 -0.86 -11.22 16.88
N LYS A 24 -0.44 -10.77 15.69
CA LYS A 24 -0.05 -9.37 15.44
C LYS A 24 -1.22 -8.42 15.63
N VAL A 25 -2.39 -8.72 15.06
CA VAL A 25 -3.61 -7.90 15.16
C VAL A 25 -4.01 -7.71 16.63
N LYS A 26 -3.94 -8.76 17.45
CA LYS A 26 -4.25 -8.71 18.90
C LYS A 26 -3.28 -7.86 19.72
N LYS A 27 -2.08 -7.55 19.23
CA LYS A 27 -1.07 -6.75 19.94
C LYS A 27 -1.23 -5.24 19.74
N TYR A 28 -2.05 -4.80 18.79
CA TYR A 28 -2.26 -3.37 18.57
C TYR A 28 -2.97 -2.72 19.74
N ARG A 29 -2.45 -1.58 20.18
CA ARG A 29 -3.08 -0.75 21.21
C ARG A 29 -4.36 -0.09 20.72
N PHE A 30 -4.39 0.32 19.44
CA PHE A 30 -5.52 1.03 18.83
C PHE A 30 -6.25 0.11 17.86
N ILE A 31 -7.57 0.01 18.03
CA ILE A 31 -8.41 -0.88 17.22
C ILE A 31 -8.36 -0.54 15.73
N LYS A 32 -8.24 0.75 15.37
CA LYS A 32 -8.14 1.19 13.98
C LYS A 32 -6.91 0.64 13.26
N ASP A 33 -5.77 0.58 13.95
CA ASP A 33 -4.55 0.00 13.36
C ASP A 33 -4.65 -1.52 13.21
N ALA A 34 -5.33 -2.16 14.17
CA ALA A 34 -5.65 -3.59 14.11
C ALA A 34 -6.55 -3.90 12.90
N GLN A 35 -7.62 -3.14 12.71
CA GLN A 35 -8.58 -3.26 11.61
C GLN A 35 -7.91 -3.02 10.25
N ARG A 36 -7.14 -1.93 10.09
CA ARG A 36 -6.39 -1.65 8.84
C ARG A 36 -5.40 -2.76 8.50
N THR A 37 -4.68 -3.27 9.50
CA THR A 37 -3.71 -4.36 9.32
C THR A 37 -4.39 -5.66 8.91
N LEU A 38 -5.54 -5.97 9.52
CA LEU A 38 -6.34 -7.16 9.20
C LEU A 38 -6.94 -7.06 7.78
N LEU A 39 -7.62 -5.95 7.49
CA LEU A 39 -8.22 -5.68 6.18
C LEU A 39 -7.18 -5.70 5.07
N GLY A 40 -5.98 -5.16 5.30
CA GLY A 40 -4.91 -5.19 4.31
C GLY A 40 -4.49 -6.62 3.94
N ASP A 41 -4.36 -7.51 4.93
CA ASP A 41 -4.01 -8.92 4.70
C ASP A 41 -5.14 -9.65 3.95
N VAL A 42 -6.39 -9.48 4.40
CA VAL A 42 -7.57 -10.08 3.79
C VAL A 42 -7.76 -9.58 2.35
N LEU A 43 -7.57 -8.29 2.09
CA LEU A 43 -7.65 -7.69 0.76
C LEU A 43 -6.60 -8.27 -0.18
N ALA A 44 -5.34 -8.39 0.27
CA ALA A 44 -4.31 -9.03 -0.54
C ALA A 44 -4.68 -10.49 -0.86
N ARG A 45 -5.07 -11.28 0.15
CA ARG A 45 -5.49 -12.68 -0.04
C ARG A 45 -6.63 -12.81 -1.03
N TYR A 46 -7.68 -12.00 -0.88
CA TYR A 46 -8.81 -11.93 -1.80
C TYR A 46 -8.36 -11.68 -3.24
N LEU A 47 -7.53 -10.66 -3.47
CA LEU A 47 -7.05 -10.32 -4.80
C LEU A 47 -6.13 -11.40 -5.39
N ILE A 48 -5.29 -12.03 -4.57
CA ILE A 48 -4.39 -13.12 -5.00
C ILE A 48 -5.23 -14.34 -5.41
N CYS A 49 -6.17 -14.78 -4.56
CA CYS A 49 -7.06 -15.90 -4.87
C CYS A 49 -7.84 -15.64 -6.14
N HIS A 50 -8.46 -14.45 -6.27
CA HIS A 50 -9.23 -14.07 -7.44
C HIS A 50 -8.38 -14.06 -8.73
N LYS A 51 -7.13 -13.58 -8.66
CA LYS A 51 -6.24 -13.50 -9.83
C LYS A 51 -5.68 -14.85 -10.26
N THR A 52 -5.48 -15.77 -9.31
CA THR A 52 -4.71 -17.02 -9.53
C THR A 52 -5.57 -18.26 -9.55
N GLY A 53 -6.78 -18.22 -8.97
CA GLY A 53 -7.61 -19.39 -8.71
C GLY A 53 -7.12 -20.26 -7.55
N VAL A 54 -6.00 -19.91 -6.89
CA VAL A 54 -5.50 -20.63 -5.71
C VAL A 54 -6.41 -20.36 -4.52
N VAL A 55 -6.77 -21.40 -3.78
CA VAL A 55 -7.58 -21.27 -2.56
C VAL A 55 -6.77 -20.64 -1.42
N ASN A 56 -7.43 -19.90 -0.53
CA ASN A 56 -6.78 -19.13 0.54
C ASN A 56 -5.87 -19.98 1.45
N THR A 57 -6.29 -21.21 1.74
CA THR A 57 -5.53 -22.18 2.56
C THR A 57 -4.26 -22.69 1.87
N GLY A 58 -4.16 -22.56 0.54
CA GLY A 58 -2.97 -22.90 -0.24
C GLY A 58 -1.96 -21.77 -0.39
N LEU A 59 -2.27 -20.56 0.11
CA LEU A 59 -1.35 -19.43 0.04
C LEU A 59 -0.25 -19.56 1.09
N CYS A 60 1.00 -19.57 0.63
CA CYS A 60 2.18 -19.59 1.50
C CYS A 60 2.94 -18.26 1.36
N PHE A 61 3.28 -17.66 2.51
CA PHE A 61 3.97 -16.38 2.57
C PHE A 61 5.29 -16.51 3.33
N GLU A 62 6.26 -15.70 2.96
CA GLU A 62 7.48 -15.47 3.73
C GLU A 62 7.84 -13.98 3.71
N ASN A 63 8.80 -13.58 4.54
CA ASN A 63 9.40 -12.25 4.44
C ASN A 63 10.75 -12.37 3.74
N ASN A 64 11.02 -11.45 2.83
CA ASN A 64 12.36 -11.32 2.26
C ASN A 64 13.37 -10.81 3.31
N ALA A 65 14.64 -10.72 2.92
CA ALA A 65 15.74 -10.25 3.78
C ALA A 65 15.55 -8.84 4.38
N TYR A 66 14.62 -8.04 3.85
CA TYR A 66 14.32 -6.68 4.28
C TYR A 66 12.94 -6.57 4.96
N GLY A 67 12.26 -7.69 5.21
CA GLY A 67 10.96 -7.73 5.89
C GLY A 67 9.75 -7.49 4.99
N LYS A 68 9.90 -7.42 3.66
CA LYS A 68 8.77 -7.34 2.73
C LYS A 68 8.12 -8.73 2.60
N PRO A 69 6.80 -8.86 2.84
CA PRO A 69 6.07 -10.10 2.58
C PRO A 69 6.09 -10.48 1.09
N GLN A 70 6.29 -11.76 0.81
CA GLN A 70 6.31 -12.36 -0.53
C GLN A 70 5.51 -13.67 -0.54
N LEU A 71 4.94 -14.01 -1.69
CA LEU A 71 4.26 -15.29 -1.89
C LEU A 71 5.28 -16.34 -2.33
N ILE A 72 5.29 -17.47 -1.63
CA ILE A 72 5.96 -18.70 -2.09
C ILE A 72 5.04 -19.44 -3.05
N THR A 73 3.73 -19.48 -2.74
CA THR A 73 2.73 -20.18 -3.53
C THR A 73 1.54 -19.26 -3.79
N PRO A 74 1.26 -18.86 -5.05
CA PRO A 74 2.09 -19.08 -6.25
C PRO A 74 3.28 -18.10 -6.35
N PRO A 75 4.47 -18.54 -6.81
CA PRO A 75 5.70 -17.73 -6.76
C PRO A 75 5.76 -16.60 -7.81
N PHE A 76 4.89 -16.64 -8.83
CA PHE A 76 4.85 -15.65 -9.92
C PHE A 76 3.95 -14.44 -9.61
N VAL A 77 3.42 -14.35 -8.39
CA VAL A 77 2.55 -13.25 -7.97
C VAL A 77 3.29 -12.37 -6.98
N HIS A 78 3.32 -11.09 -7.29
CA HIS A 78 3.79 -10.05 -6.40
C HIS A 78 2.59 -9.28 -5.87
N PHE A 79 2.67 -8.88 -4.61
CA PHE A 79 1.67 -8.02 -4.01
C PHE A 79 2.32 -7.00 -3.10
N ASN A 80 1.57 -5.95 -2.81
CA ASN A 80 1.93 -4.97 -1.81
C ASN A 80 0.68 -4.34 -1.21
N ILE A 81 0.76 -3.89 0.04
CA ILE A 81 -0.35 -3.34 0.81
C ILE A 81 0.12 -2.00 1.39
N SER A 82 -0.77 -1.02 1.44
CA SER A 82 -0.60 0.18 2.28
C SER A 82 -1.93 0.58 2.90
N HIS A 83 -1.89 1.36 3.98
CA HIS A 83 -3.08 1.89 4.62
C HIS A 83 -2.75 3.20 5.35
N SER A 84 -3.62 4.19 5.22
CA SER A 84 -3.51 5.49 5.88
C SER A 84 -4.89 6.14 5.93
N GLY A 85 -5.21 6.80 7.05
CA GLY A 85 -6.55 7.33 7.29
C GLY A 85 -7.63 6.25 7.12
N GLU A 86 -8.64 6.53 6.31
CA GLU A 86 -9.76 5.60 6.10
C GLU A 86 -9.53 4.61 4.93
N TRP A 87 -8.33 4.62 4.33
CA TRP A 87 -7.99 3.79 3.18
C TRP A 87 -7.10 2.60 3.54
N VAL A 88 -7.46 1.45 2.97
CA VAL A 88 -6.62 0.26 2.87
C VAL A 88 -6.54 -0.08 1.39
N VAL A 89 -5.32 -0.17 0.86
CA VAL A 89 -5.06 -0.43 -0.56
C VAL A 89 -4.14 -1.62 -0.72
N ALA A 90 -4.34 -2.38 -1.79
CA ALA A 90 -3.46 -3.47 -2.17
C ALA A 90 -3.29 -3.53 -3.68
N ALA A 91 -2.08 -3.86 -4.13
CA ALA A 91 -1.76 -4.13 -5.52
C ALA A 91 -1.35 -5.60 -5.67
N VAL A 92 -1.78 -6.23 -6.77
CA VAL A 92 -1.38 -7.59 -7.16
C VAL A 92 -0.96 -7.63 -8.62
N SER A 93 0.27 -8.07 -8.89
CA SER A 93 0.89 -8.05 -10.22
C SER A 93 1.64 -9.35 -10.49
N SER A 94 1.92 -9.61 -11.76
CA SER A 94 2.84 -10.68 -12.19
C SER A 94 4.31 -10.21 -12.17
N TYR A 95 4.53 -8.94 -11.86
CA TYR A 95 5.85 -8.30 -11.75
C TYR A 95 5.96 -7.57 -10.42
N PRO A 96 7.18 -7.25 -9.94
CA PRO A 96 7.36 -6.45 -8.74
C PRO A 96 6.49 -5.19 -8.74
N VAL A 97 5.74 -5.02 -7.66
CA VAL A 97 4.79 -3.92 -7.48
C VAL A 97 4.90 -3.37 -6.06
N GLY A 98 4.67 -2.07 -5.92
CA GLY A 98 4.61 -1.36 -4.65
C GLY A 98 3.51 -0.31 -4.69
N ILE A 99 2.77 -0.19 -3.59
CA ILE A 99 1.66 0.74 -3.47
C ILE A 99 1.79 1.49 -2.14
N ASP A 100 1.46 2.77 -2.16
CA ASP A 100 1.43 3.59 -0.97
C ASP A 100 0.24 4.53 -0.98
N VAL A 101 -0.35 4.78 0.18
CA VAL A 101 -1.47 5.71 0.35
C VAL A 101 -1.21 6.55 1.59
N GLU A 102 -1.45 7.84 1.51
CA GLU A 102 -1.31 8.74 2.64
C GLU A 102 -2.45 9.74 2.75
N GLU A 103 -2.89 10.00 3.99
CA GLU A 103 -3.77 11.10 4.32
C GLU A 103 -2.96 12.42 4.35
N ILE A 104 -3.39 13.38 3.54
CA ILE A 104 -2.85 14.74 3.48
C ILE A 104 -3.24 15.46 4.77
N LYS A 105 -2.21 15.76 5.55
CA LYS A 105 -2.25 16.57 6.77
C LYS A 105 -1.09 17.56 6.77
N GLU A 106 -0.82 18.21 7.89
CA GLU A 106 0.40 19.00 8.03
C GLU A 106 1.64 18.11 7.79
N ALA A 107 2.41 18.44 6.75
CA ALA A 107 3.56 17.65 6.34
C ALA A 107 4.77 18.02 7.20
N PRO A 108 5.54 17.04 7.69
CA PRO A 108 6.81 17.28 8.37
C PRO A 108 7.88 17.67 7.34
N LEU A 109 7.82 18.87 6.76
CA LEU A 109 8.67 19.30 5.63
C LEU A 109 10.17 19.15 5.91
N VAL A 110 10.60 19.16 7.17
CA VAL A 110 11.99 18.87 7.59
C VAL A 110 12.48 17.49 7.12
N ILE A 111 11.58 16.50 7.00
CA ILE A 111 11.87 15.14 6.53
C ILE A 111 12.34 15.17 5.07
N SER A 112 11.88 16.14 4.26
CA SER A 112 12.30 16.27 2.86
C SER A 112 13.82 16.47 2.73
N ASN A 113 14.48 17.07 3.73
CA ASN A 113 15.94 17.25 3.71
C ASN A 113 16.72 15.94 3.70
N ARG A 114 16.13 14.87 4.24
CA ARG A 114 16.78 13.55 4.35
C ARG A 114 16.38 12.59 3.25
N PHE A 115 15.15 12.67 2.76
CA PHE A 115 14.60 11.65 1.86
C PHE A 115 14.31 12.15 0.45
N PHE A 116 14.24 13.47 0.22
CA PHE A 116 13.99 14.01 -1.11
C PHE A 116 15.33 14.40 -1.75
N SER A 117 15.45 14.17 -3.05
CA SER A 117 16.50 14.70 -3.91
C SER A 117 16.47 16.23 -3.92
N LYS A 118 17.53 16.84 -4.45
CA LYS A 118 17.62 18.30 -4.57
C LYS A 118 16.48 18.87 -5.41
N ASP A 119 16.15 18.24 -6.53
CA ASP A 119 15.15 18.75 -7.48
C ASP A 119 13.72 18.64 -6.91
N GLU A 120 13.41 17.55 -6.21
CA GLU A 120 12.14 17.39 -5.50
C GLU A 120 11.95 18.45 -4.43
N ARG A 121 12.99 18.74 -3.62
CA ARG A 121 12.93 19.81 -2.63
C ARG A 121 12.73 21.17 -3.28
N LEU A 122 13.44 21.46 -4.37
CA LEU A 122 13.28 22.73 -5.10
C LEU A 122 11.84 22.90 -5.61
N THR A 123 11.22 21.84 -6.13
CA THR A 123 9.81 21.87 -6.55
C THR A 123 8.88 22.05 -5.36
N LEU A 124 9.05 21.23 -4.32
CA LEU A 124 8.23 21.30 -3.10
C LEU A 124 8.22 22.72 -2.51
N PHE A 125 9.39 23.37 -2.39
CA PHE A 125 9.48 24.71 -1.80
C PHE A 125 9.17 25.86 -2.77
N LYS A 126 8.98 25.59 -4.07
CA LYS A 126 8.42 26.56 -5.03
C LYS A 126 6.91 26.67 -4.90
N GLU A 127 6.24 25.63 -4.41
CA GLU A 127 4.81 25.65 -4.19
C GLU A 127 4.39 26.66 -3.13
N SER A 128 3.16 27.16 -3.25
CA SER A 128 2.55 27.99 -2.21
C SER A 128 2.46 27.21 -0.89
N LYS A 129 2.54 27.89 0.26
CA LYS A 129 2.47 27.24 1.58
C LYS A 129 1.24 26.32 1.74
N HIS A 130 0.12 26.67 1.11
CA HIS A 130 -1.11 25.87 1.15
C HIS A 130 -1.02 24.59 0.31
N CYS A 131 -0.18 24.55 -0.72
CA CYS A 131 0.03 23.40 -1.61
C CYS A 131 1.19 22.50 -1.18
N GLN A 132 2.08 22.97 -0.29
CA GLN A 132 3.27 22.23 0.15
C GLN A 132 2.95 20.88 0.81
N ASN A 133 1.89 20.81 1.62
CA ASN A 133 1.48 19.56 2.27
C ASN A 133 1.09 18.51 1.23
N GLU A 134 0.26 18.92 0.27
CA GLU A 134 -0.16 18.06 -0.84
C GLU A 134 1.06 17.61 -1.65
N ALA A 135 1.88 18.54 -2.13
CA ALA A 135 3.08 18.24 -2.90
C ALA A 135 4.04 17.28 -2.15
N PHE A 136 4.18 17.44 -0.84
CA PHE A 136 4.96 16.52 -0.01
C PHE A 136 4.41 15.10 -0.06
N TYR A 137 3.10 14.89 0.16
CA TYR A 137 2.51 13.54 0.16
C TYR A 137 2.48 12.92 -1.25
N TYR A 138 2.34 13.72 -2.32
CA TYR A 138 2.51 13.24 -3.69
C TYR A 138 3.91 12.66 -3.92
N LEU A 139 4.95 13.39 -3.54
CA LEU A 139 6.33 12.92 -3.66
C LEU A 139 6.60 11.71 -2.74
N TRP A 140 6.12 11.78 -1.50
CA TRP A 140 6.31 10.73 -0.51
C TRP A 140 5.72 9.40 -0.96
N THR A 141 4.45 9.39 -1.38
CA THR A 141 3.76 8.17 -1.82
C THR A 141 4.41 7.55 -3.07
N LEU A 142 4.93 8.36 -4.00
CA LEU A 142 5.70 7.87 -5.14
C LEU A 142 7.05 7.24 -4.73
N LYS A 143 7.75 7.83 -3.77
CA LYS A 143 9.01 7.26 -3.26
C LYS A 143 8.77 5.96 -2.51
N GLU A 144 7.79 5.95 -1.60
CA GLU A 144 7.44 4.77 -0.83
C GLU A 144 6.95 3.63 -1.73
N SER A 145 6.14 3.93 -2.75
CA SER A 145 5.69 2.91 -3.71
C SER A 145 6.86 2.31 -4.49
N TYR A 146 7.84 3.11 -4.92
CA TYR A 146 9.04 2.63 -5.59
C TYR A 146 9.91 1.73 -4.70
N ILE A 147 10.25 2.17 -3.48
CA ILE A 147 11.08 1.34 -2.59
C ILE A 147 10.34 0.07 -2.12
N LYS A 148 9.01 0.13 -2.03
CA LYS A 148 8.16 -1.03 -1.80
C LYS A 148 8.19 -1.98 -2.99
N ALA A 149 8.17 -1.50 -4.23
CA ALA A 149 8.29 -2.33 -5.43
C ALA A 149 9.65 -3.07 -5.45
N GLU A 150 10.73 -2.32 -5.24
CA GLU A 150 12.11 -2.83 -5.11
C GLU A 150 12.29 -3.82 -3.95
N GLY A 151 11.52 -3.67 -2.88
CA GLY A 151 11.49 -4.58 -1.74
C GLY A 151 12.70 -4.48 -0.79
N LYS A 152 13.45 -3.38 -0.86
CA LYS A 152 14.60 -3.08 0.00
C LYS A 152 14.24 -2.15 1.16
N GLY A 153 13.05 -1.55 1.15
CA GLY A 153 12.61 -0.59 2.17
C GLY A 153 13.60 0.56 2.36
N LEU A 154 13.77 1.01 3.61
CA LEU A 154 14.67 2.12 3.97
C LEU A 154 16.17 1.79 3.88
N PHE A 155 16.55 0.58 3.48
CA PHE A 155 17.94 0.29 3.11
C PHE A 155 18.33 0.96 1.78
N MET A 156 17.34 1.34 0.98
CA MET A 156 17.56 2.21 -0.18
C MET A 156 17.64 3.66 0.28
N LYS A 157 18.61 4.42 -0.26
CA LYS A 157 18.70 5.86 -0.03
C LYS A 157 17.69 6.58 -0.92
N LEU A 158 16.69 7.23 -0.32
CA LEU A 158 15.60 7.86 -1.06
C LEU A 158 16.02 9.13 -1.80
N ASP A 159 17.12 9.78 -1.38
CA ASP A 159 17.65 11.00 -1.98
C ASP A 159 18.49 10.76 -3.25
N THR A 160 18.76 9.49 -3.61
CA THR A 160 19.56 9.14 -4.79
C THR A 160 18.74 8.97 -6.08
N PHE A 161 17.42 9.18 -6.03
CA PHE A 161 16.54 9.15 -7.20
C PHE A 161 15.46 10.23 -7.09
N THR A 162 14.87 10.59 -8.22
CA THR A 162 13.90 11.68 -8.36
C THR A 162 12.57 11.15 -8.91
N VAL A 163 11.47 11.42 -8.22
CA VAL A 163 10.08 11.16 -8.62
C VAL A 163 9.31 12.48 -8.82
N GLY A 164 8.12 12.41 -9.42
CA GLY A 164 7.34 13.61 -9.74
C GLY A 164 7.93 14.37 -10.93
N LEU A 165 7.58 15.64 -11.12
CA LEU A 165 8.16 16.47 -12.21
C LEU A 165 7.92 15.91 -13.63
N GLY A 166 6.81 15.19 -13.85
CA GLY A 166 6.56 14.48 -15.10
C GLY A 166 7.38 13.19 -15.28
N VAL A 167 8.20 12.81 -14.29
CA VAL A 167 8.85 11.49 -14.24
C VAL A 167 7.76 10.44 -14.00
N THR A 168 7.55 9.63 -15.03
CA THR A 168 6.63 8.48 -14.99
C THR A 168 7.37 7.16 -14.92
N HIS A 169 8.70 7.14 -15.03
CA HIS A 169 9.50 5.92 -15.03
C HIS A 169 10.82 6.08 -14.28
N ILE A 170 11.21 5.08 -13.48
CA ILE A 170 12.52 4.98 -12.82
C ILE A 170 13.04 3.56 -12.98
N ASN A 171 14.25 3.39 -13.53
CA ASN A 171 14.88 2.08 -13.74
C ASN A 171 13.96 1.07 -14.46
N GLY A 172 13.17 1.55 -15.42
CA GLY A 172 12.20 0.74 -16.16
C GLY A 172 10.88 0.46 -15.44
N MET A 173 10.73 0.87 -14.16
CA MET A 173 9.47 0.78 -13.44
C MET A 173 8.61 2.01 -13.70
N GLU A 174 7.34 1.80 -14.00
CA GLU A 174 6.34 2.85 -14.17
C GLU A 174 5.88 3.36 -12.79
N LEU A 175 5.64 4.67 -12.71
CA LEU A 175 5.13 5.38 -11.56
C LEU A 175 3.80 6.04 -11.90
N LEU A 176 2.81 5.81 -11.06
CA LEU A 176 1.52 6.46 -11.13
C LEU A 176 1.21 7.09 -9.77
N ASN A 177 0.61 8.27 -9.83
CA ASN A 177 -0.01 8.88 -8.66
C ASN A 177 -1.48 9.18 -8.94
N GLU A 178 -2.36 8.91 -7.97
CA GLU A 178 -3.79 9.21 -8.06
C GLU A 178 -4.28 9.83 -6.75
N ARG A 179 -5.16 10.82 -6.87
CA ARG A 179 -5.94 11.33 -5.75
C ARG A 179 -7.17 10.45 -5.51
N LEU A 180 -7.26 9.82 -4.34
CA LEU A 180 -8.37 8.91 -4.04
C LEU A 180 -9.64 9.65 -3.62
N ASP A 181 -9.46 10.73 -2.84
CA ASP A 181 -10.48 11.66 -2.38
C ASP A 181 -9.83 13.03 -2.05
N GLU A 182 -10.58 13.94 -1.41
CA GLU A 182 -10.10 15.28 -1.04
C GLU A 182 -8.87 15.27 -0.10
N ARG A 183 -8.68 14.18 0.66
CA ARG A 183 -7.68 14.08 1.71
C ARG A 183 -6.64 12.99 1.48
N HIS A 184 -6.74 12.15 0.45
CA HIS A 184 -5.80 11.04 0.27
C HIS A 184 -5.19 11.00 -1.13
N VAL A 185 -3.90 10.71 -1.16
CA VAL A 185 -3.12 10.46 -2.39
C VAL A 185 -2.53 9.07 -2.35
N LEU A 186 -2.41 8.47 -3.52
CA LEU A 186 -1.91 7.13 -3.73
C LEU A 186 -0.75 7.16 -4.72
N GLY A 187 0.35 6.51 -4.37
CA GLY A 187 1.46 6.21 -5.25
C GLY A 187 1.47 4.72 -5.60
N LEU A 188 1.71 4.41 -6.86
CA LEU A 188 1.83 3.04 -7.37
C LEU A 188 3.07 2.94 -8.24
N CYS A 189 3.86 1.89 -8.02
CA CYS A 189 5.03 1.58 -8.82
C CYS A 189 4.96 0.13 -9.30
N SER A 190 5.23 -0.10 -10.59
CA SER A 190 5.18 -1.43 -11.21
C SER A 190 6.35 -1.63 -12.17
N ALA A 191 7.03 -2.77 -12.08
CA ALA A 191 8.16 -3.09 -12.95
C ALA A 191 7.79 -3.37 -14.41
N GLN A 192 6.53 -3.74 -14.68
CA GLN A 192 6.04 -3.90 -16.06
C GLN A 192 4.51 -3.85 -16.11
N GLY A 193 4.00 -3.14 -17.13
CA GLY A 193 2.59 -3.05 -17.46
C GLY A 193 1.93 -1.77 -16.93
N GLN A 194 1.16 -1.13 -17.82
CA GLN A 194 0.27 -0.04 -17.45
C GLN A 194 -0.62 -0.46 -16.29
N VAL A 195 -0.76 0.41 -15.30
CA VAL A 195 -1.79 0.27 -14.27
C VAL A 195 -3.14 0.21 -14.98
N LYS A 196 -3.72 -0.99 -15.08
CA LYS A 196 -4.88 -1.20 -15.95
C LYS A 196 -6.18 -0.72 -15.32
N HIS A 197 -6.28 -0.75 -13.98
CA HIS A 197 -7.52 -0.47 -13.26
C HIS A 197 -7.26 -0.27 -11.76
N ILE A 198 -7.90 0.73 -11.15
CA ILE A 198 -8.02 0.90 -9.69
C ILE A 198 -9.49 0.72 -9.34
N GLU A 199 -9.82 -0.31 -8.55
CA GLU A 199 -11.17 -0.58 -8.05
C GLU A 199 -11.31 -0.07 -6.62
N LYS A 200 -12.33 0.74 -6.36
CA LYS A 200 -12.69 1.22 -5.02
C LYS A 200 -13.93 0.44 -4.55
N SER A 201 -13.91 -0.04 -3.30
CA SER A 201 -15.03 -0.75 -2.69
C SER A 201 -15.31 -0.19 -1.30
N GLY A 202 -16.59 -0.05 -0.95
CA GLY A 202 -17.00 0.20 0.43
C GLY A 202 -16.66 -0.99 1.32
N LEU A 203 -16.43 -0.71 2.62
CA LEU A 203 -16.00 -1.69 3.61
C LEU A 203 -16.94 -2.89 3.71
N ARG A 204 -18.24 -2.66 3.95
CA ARG A 204 -19.24 -3.73 4.13
C ARG A 204 -19.33 -4.65 2.92
N MET A 205 -19.39 -4.06 1.72
CA MET A 205 -19.40 -4.80 0.46
C MET A 205 -18.14 -5.64 0.27
N PHE A 206 -16.97 -5.12 0.67
CA PHE A 206 -15.72 -5.89 0.62
C PHE A 206 -15.72 -7.05 1.62
N ILE A 207 -16.20 -6.84 2.85
CA ILE A 207 -16.29 -7.90 3.87
C ILE A 207 -17.17 -9.05 3.38
N GLU A 208 -18.33 -8.76 2.79
CA GLU A 208 -19.22 -9.76 2.19
C GLU A 208 -18.54 -10.54 1.05
N LYS A 209 -17.84 -9.82 0.14
CA LYS A 209 -17.05 -10.45 -0.92
C LYS A 209 -15.97 -11.36 -0.32
N ALA A 210 -15.25 -10.92 0.71
CA ALA A 210 -14.19 -11.69 1.34
C ALA A 210 -14.76 -12.98 1.97
N LYS A 211 -15.83 -12.88 2.77
CA LYS A 211 -16.47 -14.05 3.40
C LYS A 211 -16.92 -15.09 2.38
N LYS A 212 -17.46 -14.65 1.24
CA LYS A 212 -17.93 -15.56 0.17
C LYS A 212 -16.80 -16.26 -0.60
N ASN A 213 -15.64 -15.64 -0.73
CA ASN A 213 -14.58 -16.11 -1.64
C ASN A 213 -13.33 -16.67 -0.93
N LEU A 214 -13.15 -16.37 0.36
CA LEU A 214 -12.01 -16.85 1.15
C LEU A 214 -12.37 -17.94 2.16
N GLY A 215 -13.66 -18.09 2.48
CA GLY A 215 -14.20 -19.17 3.31
C GLY A 215 -14.36 -20.49 2.57
#